data_AF-A0A1M6KQI7-F1
#
_entry.id   AF-A0A1M6KQI7-F1
#
_cell.length_a   1.000
_cell.length_b   1.000
_cell.length_c   1.000
_cell.angle_alpha   90.00
_cell.angle_beta   90.00
_cell.angle_gamma   90.00
#
_symmetry.space_group_name_H-M   'P 1'
#
loop_
_entity.id
_entity.type
_entity.pdbx_description
1 polymer ?
#
loop_
_entity_poly.entity_id
_entity_poly.type
_entity_poly.pdbx_seq_one_letter_code
_entity_poly.pdbx_strand_id
1 'polypeptide(L)'
;MKLIKALIIAGVVFSLAPCACWAEFYRYKDASGAWVYTDNIMEVPADQRPKTYEGVTDNLSDSEKAKLKAEKAARAAKRRAKRHSFPSTVSSDTDRAYADLKAEEDALTEMGKDLKAEQEALGRLRAEAKTQEERDAINLKMAALNKKIQQYEKQRQDYIKKVDVYNRMLQKKIDD
;
A
#
# COMPACT_ATOMS: atom_id res chain seq x y z
N MET A 1 -29.80 -6.18 -40.86
CA MET A 1 -29.72 -6.70 -39.47
C MET A 1 -28.43 -7.45 -39.14
N LYS A 2 -27.89 -8.33 -40.02
CA LYS A 2 -26.65 -9.09 -39.73
C LYS A 2 -25.40 -8.20 -39.57
N LEU A 3 -25.27 -7.16 -40.41
CA LEU A 3 -24.18 -6.17 -40.31
C LEU A 3 -24.22 -5.32 -39.03
N ILE A 4 -25.41 -4.90 -38.60
CA ILE A 4 -25.59 -4.12 -37.36
C ILE A 4 -25.22 -4.98 -36.14
N LYS A 5 -25.61 -6.26 -36.12
CA LYS A 5 -25.21 -7.19 -35.06
C LYS A 5 -23.70 -7.45 -35.04
N ALA A 6 -23.06 -7.56 -36.20
CA ALA A 6 -21.61 -7.71 -36.30
C ALA A 6 -20.85 -6.47 -35.77
N LEU A 7 -21.34 -5.26 -36.06
CA LEU A 7 -20.77 -4.02 -35.55
C LEU A 7 -20.94 -3.87 -34.03
N ILE A 8 -22.10 -4.27 -33.48
CA ILE A 8 -22.33 -4.27 -32.04
C ILE A 8 -21.38 -5.27 -31.34
N ILE A 9 -21.22 -6.47 -31.88
CA ILE A 9 -20.31 -7.48 -31.30
C ILE A 9 -18.85 -7.01 -31.37
N ALA A 10 -18.43 -6.42 -32.50
CA ALA A 10 -17.08 -5.88 -32.64
C ALA A 10 -16.83 -4.70 -31.67
N GLY A 11 -17.82 -3.82 -31.46
CA GLY A 11 -17.73 -2.73 -30.50
C GLY A 11 -17.61 -3.21 -29.05
N VAL A 12 -18.39 -4.24 -28.68
CA VAL A 12 -18.32 -4.84 -27.34
C VAL A 12 -16.97 -5.51 -27.10
N VAL A 13 -16.44 -6.25 -28.08
CA VAL A 13 -15.12 -6.89 -27.98
C VAL A 13 -14.00 -5.86 -27.87
N PHE A 14 -14.08 -4.74 -28.60
CA PHE A 14 -13.09 -3.67 -28.51
C PHE A 14 -13.14 -2.92 -27.16
N SER A 15 -14.34 -2.77 -26.57
CA SER A 15 -14.50 -2.14 -25.24
C SER A 15 -14.00 -3.00 -24.08
N LEU A 16 -13.87 -4.31 -24.28
CA LEU A 16 -13.37 -5.27 -23.28
C LEU A 16 -11.84 -5.48 -23.38
N ALA A 17 -11.17 -4.81 -24.30
CA ALA A 17 -9.71 -4.87 -24.39
C ALA A 17 -9.10 -4.16 -23.16
N PRO A 18 -8.28 -4.85 -22.34
CA PRO A 18 -7.63 -4.20 -21.21
C PRO A 18 -6.68 -3.12 -21.74
N CYS A 19 -7.00 -1.85 -21.45
CA CYS A 19 -6.06 -0.76 -21.62
C CYS A 19 -4.86 -1.04 -20.73
N ALA A 20 -3.70 -1.32 -21.33
CA ALA A 20 -2.45 -1.39 -20.58
C ALA A 20 -2.12 0.02 -20.08
N CYS A 21 -2.59 0.38 -18.89
CA CYS A 21 -2.15 1.57 -18.19
C CYS A 21 -0.79 1.27 -17.56
N TRP A 22 0.25 1.86 -18.10
CA TRP A 22 1.59 1.77 -17.53
C TRP A 22 1.71 2.93 -16.54
N ALA A 23 1.73 2.61 -15.25
CA ALA A 23 1.99 3.58 -14.19
C ALA A 23 3.45 3.44 -13.76
N GLU A 24 4.20 4.53 -13.84
CA GLU A 24 5.58 4.56 -13.38
C GLU A 24 5.61 4.80 -11.87
N PHE A 25 6.31 3.94 -11.13
CA PHE A 25 6.58 4.11 -9.70
C PHE A 25 8.08 4.30 -9.48
N TYR A 26 8.45 5.35 -8.76
CA TYR A 26 9.84 5.68 -8.43
C TYR A 26 10.18 5.23 -7.01
N ARG A 27 11.43 4.84 -6.78
CA ARG A 27 11.97 4.55 -5.44
C ARG A 27 13.22 5.37 -5.19
N TYR A 28 13.38 5.86 -3.96
CA TYR A 28 14.57 6.60 -3.54
C TYR A 28 14.87 6.38 -2.06
N LYS A 29 16.08 6.74 -1.64
CA LYS A 29 16.47 6.77 -0.22
C LYS A 29 16.27 8.16 0.35
N ASP A 30 15.55 8.25 1.46
CA ASP A 30 15.37 9.49 2.19
C ASP A 30 16.59 9.85 3.07
N ALA A 31 16.50 10.97 3.80
CA ALA A 31 17.56 11.44 4.68
C ALA A 31 17.86 10.49 5.87
N SER A 32 16.94 9.57 6.20
CA SER A 32 17.13 8.55 7.22
C SER A 32 17.73 7.25 6.66
N GLY A 33 17.87 7.15 5.34
CA GLY A 33 18.35 5.96 4.64
C GLY A 33 17.28 4.91 4.36
N ALA A 34 16.01 5.21 4.66
CA ALA A 34 14.86 4.34 4.40
C ALA A 34 14.42 4.42 2.92
N TRP A 35 13.89 3.32 2.39
CA TRP A 35 13.35 3.27 1.04
C TRP A 35 11.95 3.87 1.00
N VAL A 36 11.75 4.87 0.14
CA VAL A 36 10.48 5.56 -0.09
C VAL A 36 10.06 5.36 -1.54
N TYR A 37 8.77 5.08 -1.75
CA TYR A 37 8.15 4.91 -3.08
C TYR A 37 7.20 6.08 -3.35
N THR A 38 7.27 6.64 -4.56
CA THR A 38 6.43 7.77 -4.98
C THR A 38 6.07 7.62 -6.45
N ASP A 39 4.85 8.01 -6.83
CA ASP A 39 4.42 8.16 -8.23
C ASP A 39 4.85 9.52 -8.81
N ASN A 40 5.41 10.40 -7.99
CA ASN A 40 5.83 11.75 -8.36
C ASN A 40 7.36 11.88 -8.44
N ILE A 41 7.91 11.92 -9.66
CA ILE A 41 9.36 12.06 -9.89
C ILE A 41 9.97 13.35 -9.30
N MET A 42 9.15 14.37 -9.05
CA MET A 42 9.63 15.64 -8.47
C MET A 42 10.00 15.51 -6.98
N GLU A 43 9.52 14.47 -6.30
CA GLU A 43 9.84 14.16 -4.91
C GLU A 43 11.15 13.38 -4.78
N VAL A 44 11.56 12.67 -5.84
CA VAL A 44 12.85 11.99 -5.91
C VAL A 44 13.97 13.04 -5.87
N PRO A 45 14.96 12.91 -4.98
CA PRO A 45 16.14 13.77 -4.95
C PRO A 45 16.85 13.81 -6.30
N ALA A 46 17.34 14.98 -6.72
CA ALA A 46 17.85 15.19 -8.08
C ALA A 46 19.02 14.27 -8.45
N ASP A 47 19.85 13.92 -7.47
CA ASP A 47 20.97 12.99 -7.55
C ASP A 47 20.54 11.52 -7.71
N GLN A 48 19.30 11.19 -7.36
CA GLN A 48 18.72 9.84 -7.42
C GLN A 48 17.72 9.69 -8.58
N ARG A 49 17.51 10.73 -9.39
CA ARG A 49 16.63 10.67 -10.57
C ARG A 49 17.31 9.90 -11.71
N PRO A 50 16.53 9.21 -12.57
CA PRO A 50 17.06 8.63 -13.79
C PRO A 50 17.64 9.73 -14.70
N LYS A 51 18.81 9.47 -15.29
CA LYS A 51 19.56 10.45 -16.11
C LYS A 51 18.81 10.97 -17.34
N THR A 52 17.76 10.28 -17.76
CA THR A 52 16.89 10.66 -18.89
C THR A 52 15.83 11.70 -18.53
N TYR A 53 15.74 12.09 -17.26
CA TYR A 53 14.81 13.12 -16.80
C TYR A 53 15.45 14.50 -16.90
N GLU A 54 15.05 15.29 -17.90
CA GLU A 54 15.33 16.73 -17.97
C GLU A 54 14.24 17.49 -17.21
N GLY A 55 14.62 18.12 -16.10
CA GLY A 55 13.70 18.94 -15.32
C GLY A 55 13.47 20.29 -15.99
N VAL A 56 12.30 20.89 -15.76
CA VAL A 56 11.97 22.27 -16.19
C VAL A 56 13.03 23.30 -15.73
N THR A 57 13.80 22.98 -14.70
CA THR A 57 14.87 23.85 -14.17
C THR A 57 16.19 23.78 -14.91
N ASP A 58 16.42 22.74 -15.72
CA ASP A 58 17.74 22.52 -16.34
C ASP A 58 17.97 23.49 -17.50
N ASN A 59 16.88 23.91 -18.16
CA ASN A 59 16.86 24.88 -19.25
C ASN A 59 16.71 26.36 -18.80
N LEU A 60 16.72 26.63 -17.49
CA LEU A 60 16.60 28.00 -16.97
C LEU A 60 17.97 28.70 -16.94
N SER A 61 17.97 30.00 -17.28
CA SER A 61 19.14 30.86 -17.08
C SER A 61 19.48 30.98 -15.60
N ASP A 62 20.73 31.33 -15.27
CA ASP A 62 21.17 31.47 -13.88
C ASP A 62 20.36 32.51 -13.09
N SER A 63 19.85 33.54 -13.78
CA SER A 63 18.95 34.56 -13.23
C SER A 63 17.58 33.98 -12.84
N GLU A 64 17.04 33.08 -13.66
CA GLU A 64 15.75 32.41 -13.41
C GLU A 64 15.88 31.32 -12.34
N LYS A 65 17.01 30.60 -12.32
CA LYS A 65 17.36 29.65 -11.25
C LYS A 65 17.45 30.35 -9.89
N ALA A 66 18.06 31.55 -9.85
CA ALA A 66 18.15 32.35 -8.64
C ALA A 66 16.79 32.83 -8.13
N LYS A 67 15.91 33.30 -9.02
CA LYS A 67 14.54 33.70 -8.67
C LYS A 67 13.70 32.53 -8.16
N LEU A 68 13.76 31.38 -8.82
CA LEU A 68 13.04 30.18 -8.40
C LEU A 68 13.53 29.67 -7.04
N LYS A 69 14.84 29.76 -6.77
CA LYS A 69 15.42 29.40 -5.47
C LYS A 69 14.97 30.36 -4.36
N ALA A 70 14.93 31.66 -4.63
CA ALA A 70 14.44 32.67 -3.69
C ALA A 70 12.95 32.51 -3.38
N GLU A 71 12.13 32.20 -4.39
CA GLU A 71 10.70 31.97 -4.23
C GLU A 71 10.41 30.67 -3.44
N LYS A 72 11.14 29.59 -3.75
CA LYS A 72 11.08 28.34 -2.98
C LYS A 72 11.51 28.55 -1.52
N ALA A 73 12.58 29.31 -1.29
CA ALA A 73 13.04 29.65 0.06
C ALA A 73 12.00 30.48 0.84
N ALA A 74 11.37 31.48 0.19
CA ALA A 74 10.31 32.28 0.80
C ALA A 74 9.05 31.44 1.11
N ARG A 75 8.68 30.51 0.21
CA ARG A 75 7.56 29.58 0.44
C ARG A 75 7.87 28.58 1.55
N ALA A 76 9.11 28.08 1.64
CA ALA A 76 9.57 27.22 2.73
C ALA A 76 9.60 27.96 4.07
N ALA A 77 10.04 29.22 4.10
CA ALA A 77 10.03 30.06 5.30
C ALA A 77 8.59 30.34 5.79
N LYS A 78 7.66 30.64 4.89
CA LYS A 78 6.22 30.78 5.21
C LYS A 78 5.61 29.48 5.75
N ARG A 79 5.95 28.32 5.16
CA ARG A 79 5.51 27.00 5.66
C ARG A 79 6.12 26.66 7.02
N ARG A 80 7.38 27.05 7.29
CA ARG A 80 8.06 26.83 8.56
C ARG A 80 7.50 27.72 9.67
N ALA A 81 7.16 28.97 9.37
CA ALA A 81 6.46 29.87 10.29
C ALA A 81 5.06 29.34 10.65
N LYS A 82 4.34 28.74 9.68
CA LYS A 82 3.03 28.11 9.91
C LYS A 82 3.11 26.75 10.65
N ARG A 83 4.27 26.09 10.65
CA ARG A 83 4.53 24.83 11.37
C ARG A 83 4.88 25.02 12.86
N HIS A 84 5.26 26.23 13.28
CA HIS A 84 5.60 26.50 14.68
C HIS A 84 4.40 26.93 15.56
N SER A 85 3.18 26.91 15.01
CA SER A 85 1.94 27.19 15.77
C SER A 85 1.09 25.94 16.02
N PHE A 86 1.60 24.72 15.78
CA PHE A 86 0.89 23.50 16.16
C PHE A 86 1.27 23.10 17.60
N PRO A 87 0.31 22.89 18.51
CA PRO A 87 0.60 22.43 19.86
C PRO A 87 1.12 20.99 19.81
N SER A 88 2.36 20.79 20.26
CA SER A 88 3.12 19.53 20.23
C SER A 88 2.59 18.41 21.15
N THR A 89 1.37 18.53 21.65
CA THR A 89 0.75 17.59 22.60
C THR A 89 -0.23 16.61 21.95
N VAL A 90 -0.47 16.70 20.63
CA VAL A 90 -1.51 15.93 19.92
C VAL A 90 -0.94 14.88 18.93
N SER A 91 0.39 14.86 18.72
CA SER A 91 1.04 13.88 17.82
C SER A 91 1.10 12.47 18.42
N SER A 92 1.22 12.35 19.74
CA SER A 92 1.46 11.06 20.42
C SER A 92 0.36 10.03 20.23
N ASP A 93 -0.91 10.45 20.15
CA ASP A 93 -2.04 9.53 20.14
C ASP A 93 -2.25 8.88 18.77
N THR A 94 -2.00 9.63 17.69
CA THR A 94 -2.01 9.07 16.32
C THR A 94 -0.79 8.21 16.04
N ASP A 95 0.38 8.60 16.55
CA ASP A 95 1.60 7.81 16.39
C ASP A 95 1.50 6.47 17.14
N ARG A 96 0.90 6.48 18.33
CA ARG A 96 0.60 5.26 19.09
C ARG A 96 -0.44 4.37 18.40
N ALA A 97 -1.54 4.95 17.94
CA ALA A 97 -2.57 4.21 17.20
C ALA A 97 -2.02 3.57 15.92
N TYR A 98 -1.13 4.27 15.21
CA TYR A 98 -0.44 3.72 14.05
C TYR A 98 0.48 2.56 14.42
N ALA A 99 1.29 2.70 15.47
CA ALA A 99 2.17 1.63 15.94
C ALA A 99 1.39 0.37 16.35
N ASP A 100 0.26 0.54 17.05
CA ASP A 100 -0.61 -0.56 17.46
C ASP A 100 -1.22 -1.27 16.23
N LEU A 101 -1.72 -0.51 15.24
CA LEU A 101 -2.22 -1.07 13.98
C LEU A 101 -1.13 -1.82 13.22
N LYS A 102 0.08 -1.26 13.17
CA LYS A 102 1.20 -1.87 12.45
C LYS A 102 1.61 -3.21 13.09
N ALA A 103 1.68 -3.26 14.42
CA ALA A 103 1.97 -4.50 15.14
C ALA A 103 0.88 -5.57 14.90
N GLU A 104 -0.39 -5.18 14.87
CA GLU A 104 -1.51 -6.08 14.57
C GLU A 104 -1.48 -6.59 13.12
N GLU A 105 -1.12 -5.74 12.16
CA GLU A 105 -0.90 -6.11 10.75
C GLU A 105 0.21 -7.16 10.60
N ASP A 106 1.35 -6.95 11.26
CA ASP A 106 2.49 -7.85 11.20
C ASP A 106 2.12 -9.21 11.83
N ALA A 107 1.43 -9.21 12.97
CA ALA A 107 0.94 -10.43 13.61
C ALA A 107 -0.06 -11.21 12.74
N LEU A 108 -1.01 -10.50 12.09
CA LEU A 108 -1.93 -11.12 11.14
C LEU A 108 -1.21 -11.69 9.91
N THR A 109 -0.18 -10.99 9.42
CA THR A 109 0.61 -11.44 8.28
C THR A 109 1.34 -12.75 8.60
N GLU A 110 2.00 -12.84 9.76
CA GLU A 110 2.66 -14.07 10.20
C GLU A 110 1.66 -15.20 10.41
N MET A 111 0.54 -14.94 11.09
CA MET A 111 -0.52 -15.95 11.26
C MET A 111 -1.06 -16.45 9.91
N GLY A 112 -1.24 -15.56 8.94
CA GLY A 112 -1.67 -15.94 7.59
C GLY A 112 -0.66 -16.84 6.87
N LYS A 113 0.65 -16.59 7.02
CA LYS A 113 1.70 -17.46 6.48
C LYS A 113 1.68 -18.84 7.12
N ASP A 114 1.58 -18.91 8.44
CA ASP A 114 1.55 -20.16 9.20
C ASP A 114 0.33 -21.02 8.82
N LEU A 115 -0.85 -20.40 8.72
CA LEU A 115 -2.07 -21.10 8.30
C LEU A 115 -1.95 -21.67 6.89
N LYS A 116 -1.36 -20.91 5.97
CA LYS A 116 -1.13 -21.38 4.60
C LYS A 116 -0.15 -22.56 4.57
N ALA A 117 0.93 -22.47 5.32
CA ALA A 117 1.91 -23.56 5.41
C ALA A 117 1.29 -24.83 6.03
N GLU A 118 0.50 -24.69 7.10
CA GLU A 118 -0.22 -25.81 7.73
C GLU A 118 -1.25 -26.42 6.77
N GLN A 119 -1.96 -25.59 5.99
CA GLN A 119 -2.90 -26.04 4.97
C GLN A 119 -2.21 -26.84 3.86
N GLU A 120 -1.08 -26.36 3.34
CA GLU A 120 -0.30 -27.05 2.31
C GLU A 120 0.26 -28.38 2.83
N ALA A 121 0.77 -28.41 4.07
CA ALA A 121 1.28 -29.61 4.70
C ALA A 121 0.18 -30.68 4.88
N LEU A 122 -0.99 -30.28 5.39
CA LEU A 122 -2.14 -31.19 5.52
C LEU A 122 -2.68 -31.65 4.16
N GLY A 123 -2.63 -30.79 3.13
CA GLY A 123 -2.97 -31.16 1.76
C GLY A 123 -2.08 -32.27 1.21
N ARG A 124 -0.75 -32.20 1.45
CA ARG A 124 0.20 -33.25 1.07
C ARG A 124 -0.04 -34.54 1.83
N LEU A 125 -0.17 -34.46 3.16
CA LEU A 125 -0.47 -35.63 4.00
C LEU A 125 -1.76 -36.32 3.56
N ARG A 126 -2.78 -35.55 3.18
CA ARG A 126 -4.05 -36.09 2.67
C ARG A 126 -3.88 -36.84 1.35
N ALA A 127 -3.02 -36.35 0.46
CA ALA A 127 -2.73 -37.02 -0.80
C ALA A 127 -1.94 -38.32 -0.60
N GLU A 128 -1.11 -38.38 0.44
CA GLU A 128 -0.28 -39.55 0.78
C GLU A 128 -1.02 -40.60 1.61
N ALA A 129 -2.15 -40.24 2.24
CA ALA A 129 -2.91 -41.12 3.14
C ALA A 129 -3.49 -42.35 2.42
N LYS A 130 -3.09 -43.54 2.88
CA LYS A 130 -3.47 -44.83 2.31
C LYS A 130 -4.57 -45.52 3.11
N THR A 131 -4.59 -45.32 4.43
CA THR A 131 -5.54 -45.97 5.32
C THR A 131 -6.69 -45.04 5.71
N GLN A 132 -7.77 -45.63 6.22
CA GLN A 132 -8.89 -44.86 6.73
C GLN A 132 -8.52 -44.14 8.05
N GLU A 133 -7.75 -44.78 8.93
CA GLU A 133 -7.31 -44.12 10.18
C GLU A 133 -6.44 -42.89 9.91
N GLU A 134 -5.55 -42.94 8.91
CA GLU A 134 -4.73 -41.80 8.48
C GLU A 134 -5.61 -40.64 7.99
N ARG A 135 -6.63 -40.95 7.18
CA ARG A 135 -7.57 -39.94 6.66
C ARG A 135 -8.37 -39.30 7.79
N ASP A 136 -8.83 -40.09 8.77
CA ASP A 136 -9.60 -39.57 9.90
C ASP A 136 -8.75 -38.68 10.80
N ALA A 137 -7.49 -39.05 11.06
CA ALA A 137 -6.54 -38.21 11.78
C ALA A 137 -6.25 -36.89 11.05
N ILE A 138 -6.13 -36.92 9.71
CA ILE A 138 -5.93 -35.72 8.90
C ILE A 138 -7.20 -34.84 8.90
N ASN A 139 -8.39 -35.44 8.81
CA ASN A 139 -9.66 -34.71 8.87
C ASN A 139 -9.81 -33.97 10.21
N LEU A 140 -9.39 -34.57 11.32
CA LEU A 140 -9.39 -33.92 12.63
C LEU A 140 -8.47 -32.68 12.64
N LYS A 141 -7.26 -32.80 12.05
CA LYS A 141 -6.33 -31.67 11.92
C LYS A 141 -6.89 -30.57 10.99
N MET A 142 -7.54 -30.94 9.89
CA MET A 142 -8.22 -30.00 9.00
C MET A 142 -9.35 -29.25 9.72
N ALA A 143 -10.12 -29.93 10.57
CA ALA A 143 -11.15 -29.28 11.36
C ALA A 143 -10.56 -28.27 12.37
N ALA A 144 -9.42 -28.61 12.99
CA ALA A 144 -8.70 -27.69 13.87
C ALA A 144 -8.15 -26.48 13.09
N LEU A 145 -7.54 -26.71 11.92
CA LEU A 145 -7.05 -25.65 11.03
C LEU A 145 -8.18 -24.71 10.61
N ASN A 146 -9.34 -25.25 10.23
CA ASN A 146 -10.51 -24.44 9.87
C ASN A 146 -10.95 -23.51 11.01
N LYS A 147 -10.90 -23.96 12.27
CA LYS A 147 -11.18 -23.10 13.42
C LYS A 147 -10.16 -21.96 13.55
N LYS A 148 -8.87 -22.23 13.31
CA LYS A 148 -7.84 -21.19 13.32
C LYS A 148 -8.05 -20.19 12.19
N ILE A 149 -8.42 -20.65 10.98
CA ILE A 149 -8.74 -19.78 9.84
C ILE A 149 -9.92 -18.86 10.18
N GLN A 150 -11.00 -19.38 10.78
CA GLN A 150 -12.14 -18.56 11.20
C GLN A 150 -11.74 -17.49 12.22
N GLN A 151 -10.87 -17.85 13.18
CA GLN A 151 -10.36 -16.89 14.16
C GLN A 151 -9.53 -15.79 13.49
N TYR A 152 -8.63 -16.18 12.57
CA TYR A 152 -7.84 -15.24 11.78
C TYR A 152 -8.73 -14.29 10.96
N GLU A 153 -9.76 -14.81 10.29
CA GLU A 153 -10.70 -13.98 9.52
C GLU A 153 -11.42 -12.96 10.40
N LYS A 154 -11.85 -13.38 11.60
CA LYS A 154 -12.47 -12.47 12.57
C LYS A 154 -11.51 -11.36 12.99
N GLN A 155 -10.27 -11.70 13.34
CA GLN A 155 -9.24 -10.73 13.71
C GLN A 155 -8.93 -9.78 12.56
N ARG A 156 -8.85 -10.28 11.32
CA ARG A 156 -8.65 -9.48 10.12
C ARG A 156 -9.81 -8.49 9.89
N GLN A 157 -11.05 -8.91 10.10
CA GLN A 157 -12.20 -8.01 10.00
C GLN A 157 -12.17 -6.92 11.07
N ASP A 158 -11.79 -7.25 12.30
CA ASP A 158 -11.67 -6.28 13.38
C ASP A 158 -10.52 -5.30 13.13
N TYR A 159 -9.39 -5.77 12.59
CA TYR A 159 -8.30 -4.91 12.11
C TYR A 159 -8.77 -3.91 11.04
N ILE A 160 -9.52 -4.37 10.01
CA ILE A 160 -10.06 -3.49 8.97
C ILE A 160 -10.92 -2.38 9.57
N LYS A 161 -11.79 -2.71 10.53
CA LYS A 161 -12.61 -1.69 11.22
C LYS A 161 -11.75 -0.67 11.98
N LYS A 162 -10.67 -1.11 12.62
CA LYS A 162 -9.74 -0.20 13.34
C LYS A 162 -9.01 0.72 12.36
N VAL A 163 -8.56 0.21 11.21
CA VAL A 163 -7.95 1.01 10.14
C VAL A 163 -8.94 2.05 9.61
N ASP A 164 -10.20 1.68 9.38
CA ASP A 164 -11.24 2.63 8.93
C ASP A 164 -11.48 3.75 9.94
N VAL A 165 -11.52 3.42 11.24
CA VAL A 165 -11.63 4.41 12.31
C VAL A 165 -10.41 5.35 12.30
N TYR A 166 -9.21 4.79 12.20
CA TYR A 166 -7.97 5.56 12.11
C TYR A 166 -7.95 6.51 10.90
N ASN A 167 -8.32 6.03 9.72
CA ASN A 167 -8.41 6.83 8.51
C ASN A 167 -9.42 7.98 8.64
N ARG A 168 -10.59 7.73 9.25
CA ARG A 168 -11.57 8.80 9.53
C ARG A 168 -11.02 9.85 10.51
N MET A 169 -10.27 9.43 11.53
CA MET A 169 -9.62 10.36 12.46
C MET A 169 -8.58 11.23 11.75
N LEU A 170 -7.80 10.65 10.85
CA LEU A 170 -6.84 11.39 10.04
C LEU A 170 -7.53 12.38 9.10
N GLN A 171 -8.60 11.95 8.40
CA GLN A 171 -9.33 12.82 7.48
C GLN A 171 -9.92 14.04 8.20
N LYS A 172 -10.57 13.84 9.35
CA LYS A 172 -11.11 14.93 10.16
C LYS A 172 -10.02 15.93 10.58
N LYS A 173 -8.83 15.45 10.94
CA LYS A 173 -7.68 16.30 11.29
C LYS A 173 -7.08 17.06 10.09
N ILE A 174 -7.32 16.63 8.86
CA ILE A 174 -6.86 17.32 7.63
C ILE A 174 -7.86 18.43 7.24
N ASP A 175 -9.14 18.20 7.51
CA ASP A 175 -10.23 19.12 7.16
C ASP A 175 -10.41 20.27 8.18
N ASP A 176 -9.92 20.09 9.42
CA ASP A 176 -9.85 21.10 10.50
C ASP A 176 -8.58 22.00 10.38
#